data_AF-A0AAU4TRE9-F1
#
_entry.id   AF-A0AAU4TRE9-F1
#
_cell.length_a   1.000
_cell.length_b   1.000
_cell.length_c   1.000
_cell.angle_alpha   90.00
_cell.angle_beta   90.00
_cell.angle_gamma   90.00
#
_symmetry.space_group_name_H-M   'P 1'
#
loop_
_entity.id
_entity.type
_entity.pdbx_description
1 polymer ?
#
loop_
_entity_poly.entity_id
_entity_poly.type
_entity_poly.pdbx_seq_one_letter_code
_entity_poly.pdbx_strand_id
1 'polypeptide(L)' 'MTSTSQHWSLQYFSQANPEGPGCDSVPALLRRLADSIEELGPVEIQDVVIASEVTEHGPWRSGTVYFHTS' A
#
# COMPACT_ATOMS: atom_id res chain seq x y z
N MET A 1 4.86 -11.72 -37.09
CA MET A 1 4.49 -10.55 -36.24
C MET A 1 4.48 -11.03 -34.81
N THR A 2 5.56 -10.82 -34.07
CA THR A 2 5.61 -11.11 -32.62
C THR A 2 4.82 -10.02 -31.92
N SER A 3 3.63 -10.38 -31.43
CA SER A 3 2.87 -9.53 -30.49
C SER A 3 3.71 -9.42 -29.24
N THR A 4 4.37 -8.28 -29.03
CA THR A 4 4.92 -7.91 -27.73
C THR A 4 3.71 -7.73 -26.83
N SER A 5 3.32 -8.79 -26.11
CA SER A 5 2.39 -8.65 -24.99
C SER A 5 2.97 -7.57 -24.09
N GLN A 6 2.35 -6.40 -24.00
CA GLN A 6 2.65 -5.48 -22.91
C GLN A 6 2.32 -6.29 -21.65
N HIS A 7 3.35 -6.73 -20.94
CA HIS A 7 3.18 -7.35 -19.65
C HIS A 7 2.64 -6.26 -18.72
N TRP A 8 1.31 -6.20 -18.59
CA TRP A 8 0.63 -5.41 -17.58
C TRP A 8 0.91 -6.05 -16.22
N SER A 9 2.16 -5.92 -15.76
CA SER A 9 2.60 -6.47 -14.49
C SER A 9 2.03 -5.62 -13.38
N LEU A 10 1.10 -6.20 -12.62
CA LEU A 10 0.62 -5.61 -11.38
C LEU A 10 1.76 -5.63 -10.36
N GLN A 11 2.13 -4.45 -9.86
CA GLN A 11 3.08 -4.28 -8.78
C GLN A 11 2.34 -3.97 -7.49
N TYR A 12 2.96 -4.27 -6.34
CA TYR A 12 2.38 -3.93 -5.05
C TYR A 12 3.44 -3.66 -3.99
N PHE A 13 3.05 -2.90 -2.98
CA PHE A 13 3.78 -2.81 -1.71
C PHE A 13 2.81 -2.83 -0.53
N SER A 14 3.28 -3.27 0.63
CA SER A 14 2.51 -3.27 1.88
C SER A 14 3.26 -2.48 2.95
N GLN A 15 2.51 -1.74 3.76
CA GLN A 15 3.05 -0.96 4.87
C GLN A 15 2.07 -0.97 6.04
N ALA A 16 2.60 -0.96 7.27
CA ALA A 16 1.81 -0.84 8.49
C ALA A 16 2.22 0.41 9.27
N ASN A 17 1.42 0.81 10.26
CA ASN A 17 1.91 1.73 11.28
C ASN A 17 3.03 1.08 12.10
N PRO A 18 3.95 1.84 12.70
CA PRO A 18 4.89 1.28 13.67
C PRO A 18 4.17 0.58 14.82
N GLU A 19 4.81 -0.44 15.37
CA GLU A 19 4.33 -1.13 16.57
C GLU A 19 4.29 -0.16 17.78
N GLY A 20 3.31 -0.35 18.66
CA GLY A 20 3.13 0.45 19.88
C GLY A 20 1.96 1.45 19.80
N PRO A 21 1.96 2.49 20.66
CA PRO A 21 0.86 3.45 20.74
C PRO A 21 0.57 4.14 19.40
N GLY A 22 -0.69 4.06 18.96
CA GLY A 22 -1.14 4.63 17.69
C GLY A 22 -0.95 3.72 16.47
N CYS A 23 -0.51 2.46 16.67
CA CYS A 23 -0.47 1.45 15.60
C CYS A 23 -1.84 1.20 14.94
N ASP A 24 -2.91 1.59 15.62
CA ASP A 24 -4.31 1.50 15.22
C ASP A 24 -4.82 2.74 14.44
N SER A 25 -4.01 3.79 14.30
CA SER A 25 -4.45 5.03 13.66
C SER A 25 -4.62 4.88 12.13
N VAL A 26 -5.87 4.81 11.66
CA VAL A 26 -6.19 4.83 10.22
C VAL A 26 -5.66 6.10 9.54
N PRO A 27 -5.86 7.32 10.08
CA PRO A 27 -5.35 8.52 9.43
C PRO A 27 -3.82 8.58 9.36
N ALA A 28 -3.10 8.00 10.33
CA ALA A 28 -1.65 7.90 10.25
C ALA A 28 -1.24 6.97 9.10
N LEU A 29 -1.87 5.80 8.99
CA LEU A 29 -1.59 4.85 7.92
C LEU A 29 -1.81 5.47 6.54
N LEU A 30 -2.95 6.16 6.33
CA LEU A 30 -3.28 6.78 5.05
C LEU A 30 -2.26 7.85 4.64
N ARG A 31 -1.75 8.66 5.58
CA ARG A 31 -0.69 9.64 5.28
C ARG A 31 0.60 8.95 4.86
N ARG A 32 1.03 7.92 5.60
CA ARG A 32 2.26 7.19 5.25
C ARG A 32 2.15 6.47 3.90
N LEU A 33 0.97 5.96 3.55
CA LEU A 33 0.72 5.38 2.23
C LEU A 33 0.77 6.46 1.15
N ALA A 34 0.21 7.63 1.40
CA ALA A 34 0.27 8.76 0.47
C ALA A 34 1.73 9.18 0.22
N ASP A 35 2.54 9.33 1.27
CA ASP A 35 3.98 9.64 1.16
C ASP A 35 4.70 8.60 0.26
N SER A 36 4.47 7.31 0.49
CA SER A 36 5.06 6.23 -0.34
C SER A 36 4.55 6.23 -1.78
N ILE A 37 3.29 6.58 -2.02
CA ILE A 37 2.74 6.69 -3.38
C ILE A 37 3.38 7.87 -4.13
N GLU A 38 3.62 9.00 -3.47
CA GLU A 38 4.33 10.14 -4.08
C GLU A 38 5.77 9.77 -4.48
N GLU A 39 6.46 8.96 -3.67
CA GLU A 39 7.81 8.47 -3.94
C GLU A 39 7.90 7.54 -5.17
N LEU A 40 6.81 6.83 -5.53
CA LEU A 40 6.77 6.00 -6.73
C LEU A 40 6.82 6.81 -8.03
N GLY A 41 6.48 8.10 -7.98
CA GLY A 41 6.36 8.95 -9.17
C GLY A 41 5.11 8.64 -10.00
N PRO A 42 5.15 8.78 -11.33
CA PRO A 42 3.98 8.59 -12.19
C PRO A 42 3.63 7.10 -12.30
N VAL A 43 2.68 6.66 -11.47
CA VAL A 43 2.09 5.32 -11.49
C VAL A 43 0.57 5.40 -11.50
N GLU A 44 -0.09 4.39 -12.06
CA GLU A 44 -1.55 4.23 -11.95
C GLU A 44 -1.86 3.33 -10.75
N ILE A 45 -2.51 3.88 -9.73
CA ILE A 45 -2.97 3.10 -8.57
C ILE A 45 -4.25 2.35 -8.96
N GLN A 46 -4.21 1.02 -8.87
CA GLN A 46 -5.34 0.14 -9.14
C GLN A 46 -6.21 -0.07 -7.89
N ASP A 47 -5.60 -0.37 -6.75
CA ASP A 47 -6.33 -0.68 -5.51
C ASP A 47 -5.51 -0.37 -4.25
N VAL A 48 -6.20 -0.08 -3.16
CA VAL A 48 -5.64 0.10 -1.82
C VAL A 48 -6.47 -0.71 -0.83
N VAL A 49 -5.90 -1.79 -0.31
CA VAL A 49 -6.56 -2.69 0.64
C VAL A 49 -6.05 -2.40 2.06
N ILE A 50 -6.96 -2.08 2.97
CA ILE A 50 -6.64 -1.94 4.40
C ILE A 50 -7.00 -3.23 5.13
N ALA A 51 -6.01 -3.82 5.79
CA ALA A 51 -6.17 -4.98 6.66
C ALA A 51 -5.97 -4.60 8.13
N SER A 52 -6.47 -5.43 9.03
CA SER A 52 -6.29 -5.28 10.48
C SER A 52 -6.00 -6.63 11.10
N GLU A 53 -4.93 -6.69 11.88
CA GLU A 53 -4.57 -7.83 12.73
C GLU A 53 -4.78 -7.45 14.20
N VAL A 54 -5.17 -8.40 15.05
CA VAL A 54 -5.34 -8.14 16.48
C VAL A 54 -4.03 -8.42 17.19
N THR A 55 -3.45 -7.41 17.86
CA THR A 55 -2.24 -7.55 18.68
C THR A 55 -2.51 -7.20 20.14
N GLU A 56 -1.52 -7.36 21.02
CA GLU A 56 -1.64 -6.97 22.44
C GLU A 56 -1.80 -5.45 22.66
N HIS A 57 -1.50 -4.64 21.64
CA HIS A 57 -1.60 -3.18 21.67
C HIS A 57 -2.88 -2.64 20.99
N GLY A 58 -3.75 -3.52 20.51
CA GLY A 58 -4.96 -3.18 19.76
C GLY A 58 -4.91 -3.67 18.31
N PRO A 59 -5.83 -3.21 17.43
CA PRO A 59 -5.82 -3.60 16.03
C PRO A 59 -4.62 -2.95 15.32
N TRP A 60 -3.65 -3.75 14.91
CA TRP A 60 -2.54 -3.29 14.09
C TRP A 60 -2.97 -3.22 12.63
N ARG A 61 -2.92 -2.02 12.05
CA ARG A 61 -3.42 -1.75 10.70
C ARG A 61 -2.31 -1.72 9.68
N SER A 62 -2.55 -2.37 8.55
CA SER A 62 -1.70 -2.35 7.37
C SER A 62 -2.49 -1.99 6.12
N GLY A 63 -1.79 -1.45 5.12
CA GLY A 63 -2.31 -1.14 3.81
C GLY A 63 -1.44 -1.77 2.74
N THR A 64 -2.08 -2.37 1.73
CA THR A 64 -1.43 -2.87 0.52
C THR A 64 -1.90 -2.04 -0.66
N VAL A 65 -0.96 -1.48 -1.41
CA VAL A 65 -1.22 -0.68 -2.61
C VAL A 65 -0.83 -1.50 -3.83
N TYR A 66 -1.74 -1.58 -4.79
CA TYR A 66 -1.57 -2.25 -6.07
C TYR A 66 -1.51 -1.20 -7.18
N PHE A 67 -0.52 -1.28 -8.06
CA PHE A 67 -0.28 -0.24 -9.06
C PHE A 67 0.39 -0.77 -10.33
N HIS A 68 0.36 0.06 -11.37
CA HIS A 68 1.03 -0.16 -12.65
C HIS A 68 2.04 0.95 -12.92
N THR A 69 3.25 0.56 -13.32
CA THR A 69 4.25 1.50 -13.86
C THR A 69 3.93 1.80 -15.32
N SER A 70 4.11 3.07 -15.69
CA SER A 70 3.90 3.57 -17.06
C SER A 70 5.01 3.15 -18.01
#